data_AF-A0AAD8CIZ0-F1
#
_entry.id   AF-A0AAD8CIZ0-F1
#
_cell.length_a   1.000
_cell.length_b   1.000
_cell.length_c   1.000
_cell.angle_alpha   90.00
_cell.angle_beta   90.00
_cell.angle_gamma   90.00
#
_symmetry.space_group_name_H-M   'P 1'
#
loop_
_entity.id
_entity.type
_entity.pdbx_description
1 polymer ?
#
loop_
_entity_poly.entity_id
_entity_poly.type
_entity_poly.pdbx_seq_one_letter_code
_entity_poly.pdbx_strand_id
1 'polypeptide(L)'
;MKLTGVQRGELVKFFYSTGSNAEAALREYRRVHNIRSGPCSRVAVHKLIKKFEETGCTCDKPRSGRPPTPTEVVSEISRAGTEPPSTSPRVAARRLDLPNSTCDPAEKARRGSLQYLSAQGRGMEGTEVIEVDRSGLVSEDGKNAKTVLCQRCGSKVLCPGMALFAEKELFLPAMMKKRSTPGSLGEGSVSGEQLKDHWLVDDMYAFENVGFTKDVGNVKYLICADCEVGPIGWHCLDDKKSFYVALERVKHE
;
A
#
# COMPACT_ATOMS: atom_id res chain seq x y z
N MET A 1 -14.76 -24.78 1.34
CA MET A 1 -14.18 -23.88 2.37
C MET A 1 -12.76 -23.54 1.94
N LYS A 2 -12.32 -22.28 2.00
CA LYS A 2 -10.93 -21.91 1.70
C LYS A 2 -10.11 -22.05 2.98
N LEU A 3 -9.07 -22.88 2.95
CA LEU A 3 -8.18 -23.09 4.10
C LEU A 3 -7.34 -21.85 4.36
N THR A 4 -7.28 -21.42 5.62
CA THR A 4 -6.38 -20.35 6.07
C THR A 4 -4.92 -20.83 6.05
N GLY A 5 -3.96 -19.89 6.12
CA GLY A 5 -2.53 -20.24 6.17
C GLY A 5 -2.20 -21.16 7.36
N VAL A 6 -2.82 -20.91 8.51
CA VAL A 6 -2.65 -21.73 9.73
C VAL A 6 -3.14 -23.15 9.51
N GLN A 7 -4.36 -23.32 8.99
CA GLN A 7 -4.95 -24.64 8.71
C GLN A 7 -4.14 -25.43 7.69
N ARG A 8 -3.56 -24.74 6.70
CA ARG A 8 -2.64 -25.36 5.74
C ARG A 8 -1.37 -25.85 6.44
N GLY A 9 -0.78 -25.04 7.33
CA GLY A 9 0.39 -25.44 8.12
C GLY A 9 0.11 -26.66 9.00
N GLU A 10 -1.04 -26.70 9.67
CA GLU A 10 -1.48 -27.86 10.47
C GLU A 10 -1.63 -29.13 9.63
N LEU A 11 -2.20 -29.03 8.44
CA LEU A 11 -2.30 -30.17 7.52
C LEU A 11 -0.93 -30.68 7.05
N VAL A 12 0.03 -29.78 6.81
CA VAL A 12 1.41 -30.17 6.49
C VAL A 12 2.05 -30.89 7.69
N LYS A 13 1.85 -30.39 8.92
CA LYS A 13 2.33 -31.02 10.15
C LYS A 13 1.76 -32.44 10.30
N PHE A 14 0.43 -32.60 10.21
CA PHE A 14 -0.21 -33.91 10.32
C PHE A 14 0.22 -34.88 9.21
N PHE A 15 0.50 -34.39 8.00
CA PHE A 15 0.99 -35.22 6.90
C PHE A 15 2.31 -35.90 7.24
N TYR A 16 3.31 -35.15 7.71
CA TYR A 16 4.60 -35.75 8.08
C TYR A 16 4.52 -36.56 9.37
N SER A 17 3.72 -36.15 10.36
CA SER A 17 3.52 -36.92 11.61
C SER A 17 2.79 -38.25 11.39
N THR A 18 2.08 -38.43 10.27
CA THR A 18 1.34 -39.66 9.93
C THR A 18 2.04 -40.49 8.85
N GLY A 19 3.33 -40.28 8.61
CA GLY A 19 4.12 -41.06 7.66
C GLY A 19 3.82 -40.72 6.20
N SER A 20 3.62 -39.43 5.89
CA SER A 20 3.35 -38.93 4.54
C SER A 20 2.08 -39.49 3.89
N ASN A 21 1.04 -39.72 4.70
CA ASN A 21 -0.24 -40.25 4.26
C ASN A 21 -1.34 -39.17 4.33
N ALA A 22 -1.81 -38.71 3.17
CA ALA A 22 -2.83 -37.66 3.09
C ALA A 22 -4.18 -38.06 3.72
N GLU A 23 -4.56 -39.34 3.68
CA GLU A 23 -5.81 -39.80 4.30
C GLU A 23 -5.70 -39.83 5.82
N ALA A 24 -4.55 -40.29 6.34
CA ALA A 24 -4.27 -40.27 7.77
C ALA A 24 -4.19 -38.85 8.31
N ALA A 25 -3.54 -37.94 7.60
CA ALA A 25 -3.48 -36.52 7.93
C ALA A 25 -4.88 -35.88 8.01
N LEU A 26 -5.74 -36.16 7.04
CA LEU A 26 -7.12 -35.67 7.03
C LEU A 26 -7.98 -36.28 8.14
N ARG A 27 -7.75 -37.55 8.53
CA ARG A 27 -8.41 -38.17 9.68
C ARG A 27 -7.99 -37.50 10.98
N GLU A 28 -6.70 -37.29 11.17
CA GLU A 28 -6.17 -36.66 12.38
C GLU A 28 -6.62 -35.21 12.52
N TYR A 29 -6.61 -34.46 11.41
CA TYR A 29 -7.15 -33.11 11.38
C TYR A 29 -8.65 -33.09 11.76
N ARG A 30 -9.47 -34.00 11.22
CA ARG A 30 -10.89 -34.11 11.57
C ARG A 30 -11.10 -34.37 13.07
N ARG A 31 -10.26 -35.24 13.65
CA ARG A 31 -10.29 -35.60 15.08
C ARG A 31 -9.97 -34.39 15.97
N VAL A 32 -8.93 -33.64 15.64
CA VAL A 32 -8.48 -32.48 16.43
C VAL A 32 -9.44 -31.31 16.33
N HIS A 33 -9.98 -31.05 15.14
CA HIS A 33 -10.86 -29.89 14.90
C HIS A 33 -12.36 -30.20 15.02
N ASN A 34 -12.75 -31.42 15.40
CA ASN A 34 -14.14 -31.84 15.58
C ASN A 34 -15.07 -31.56 14.36
N ILE A 35 -14.57 -31.80 13.15
CA ILE A 35 -15.32 -31.55 11.91
C ILE A 35 -15.78 -32.85 11.24
N ARG A 36 -17.04 -32.88 10.78
CA ARG A 36 -17.65 -34.06 10.14
C ARG A 36 -17.16 -34.30 8.71
N SER A 37 -16.89 -33.23 7.96
CA SER A 37 -16.37 -33.30 6.59
C SER A 37 -14.91 -32.84 6.56
N GLY A 38 -14.11 -33.50 5.73
CA GLY A 38 -12.69 -33.16 5.56
C GLY A 38 -12.49 -31.70 5.11
N PRO A 39 -11.44 -31.02 5.59
CA PRO A 39 -11.16 -29.61 5.29
C PRO A 39 -10.93 -29.37 3.79
N CYS A 40 -10.38 -30.37 3.10
CA CYS A 40 -10.15 -30.40 1.67
C CYS A 40 -10.01 -31.86 1.19
N SER A 41 -9.84 -32.06 -0.12
CA SER A 41 -9.61 -33.38 -0.71
C SER A 41 -8.18 -33.87 -0.52
N ARG A 42 -7.95 -35.19 -0.58
CA ARG A 42 -6.60 -35.81 -0.58
C ARG A 42 -5.67 -35.18 -1.63
N VAL A 43 -6.21 -34.91 -2.81
CA VAL A 43 -5.47 -34.26 -3.92
C VAL A 43 -5.03 -32.85 -3.53
N ALA A 44 -5.88 -32.10 -2.82
CA ALA A 44 -5.53 -30.77 -2.34
C ALA A 44 -4.40 -30.81 -1.29
N VAL A 45 -4.38 -31.83 -0.43
CA VAL A 45 -3.27 -32.06 0.52
C VAL A 45 -1.98 -32.33 -0.24
N HIS A 46 -1.96 -33.21 -1.24
CA HIS A 46 -0.74 -33.46 -2.02
C HIS A 46 -0.25 -32.22 -2.78
N LYS A 47 -1.16 -31.41 -3.35
CA LYS A 47 -0.77 -30.13 -3.98
C LYS A 47 -0.19 -29.14 -2.97
N LEU A 48 -0.71 -29.13 -1.74
CA LEU A 48 -0.21 -28.30 -0.66
C LEU A 48 1.19 -28.74 -0.22
N ILE A 49 1.42 -30.06 -0.06
CA ILE A 49 2.72 -30.63 0.30
C ILE A 49 3.75 -30.36 -0.79
N LYS A 50 3.42 -30.62 -2.06
CA LYS A 50 4.32 -30.35 -3.19
C LYS A 50 4.76 -28.89 -3.21
N LYS A 51 3.82 -27.96 -3.03
CA LYS A 51 4.12 -26.53 -2.95
C LYS A 51 5.02 -26.20 -1.75
N PHE A 52 4.76 -26.82 -0.60
CA PHE A 52 5.57 -26.64 0.59
C PHE A 52 7.00 -27.16 0.40
N GLU A 53 7.18 -28.32 -0.20
CA GLU A 53 8.49 -28.90 -0.52
C GLU A 53 9.26 -28.03 -1.54
N GLU A 54 8.57 -27.44 -2.52
CA GLU A 54 9.18 -26.55 -3.53
C GLU A 54 9.55 -25.16 -2.99
N THR A 55 8.80 -24.62 -2.02
CA THR A 55 8.91 -23.19 -1.65
C THR A 55 9.17 -22.94 -0.16
N GLY A 56 9.10 -23.96 0.69
CA GLY A 56 9.17 -23.84 2.14
C GLY A 56 7.97 -23.14 2.80
N CYS A 57 6.94 -22.73 2.04
CA CYS A 57 5.78 -21.99 2.57
C CYS A 57 4.46 -22.46 1.94
N THR A 58 3.40 -22.46 2.77
CA THR A 58 2.02 -22.85 2.37
C THR A 58 1.17 -21.66 1.90
N CYS A 59 1.77 -20.48 1.88
CA CYS A 59 1.17 -19.18 1.58
C CYS A 59 0.90 -19.00 0.08
N ASP A 60 -0.16 -18.29 -0.31
CA ASP A 60 -0.52 -18.10 -1.72
C ASP A 60 0.52 -17.26 -2.50
N LYS A 61 0.83 -17.67 -3.74
CA LYS A 61 1.73 -16.90 -4.62
C LYS A 61 1.02 -15.58 -5.00
N PRO A 62 1.74 -14.45 -5.12
CA PRO A 62 1.16 -13.21 -5.62
C PRO A 62 0.55 -13.43 -7.01
N ARG A 63 -0.61 -12.79 -7.28
CA ARG A 63 -1.28 -12.90 -8.58
C ARG A 63 -0.49 -12.11 -9.64
N SER A 64 -0.06 -12.75 -10.72
CA SER A 64 0.44 -12.04 -11.90
C SER A 64 -0.73 -11.49 -12.71
N GLY A 65 -0.71 -10.18 -12.97
CA GLY A 65 -1.68 -9.50 -13.82
C GLY A 65 -1.38 -9.63 -15.32
N ARG A 66 -2.17 -8.94 -16.15
CA ARG A 66 -1.97 -8.84 -17.61
C ARG A 66 -0.60 -8.22 -17.92
N PRO A 67 0.17 -8.75 -18.89
CA PRO A 67 1.47 -8.19 -19.25
C PRO A 67 1.38 -6.74 -19.74
N PRO A 68 2.36 -5.88 -19.42
CA PRO A 68 2.36 -4.47 -19.79
C PRO A 68 2.52 -4.27 -21.31
N THR A 69 1.94 -3.19 -21.84
CA THR A 69 2.13 -2.79 -23.25
C THR A 69 3.57 -2.31 -23.48
N PRO A 70 4.21 -2.67 -24.61
CA PRO A 70 5.57 -2.25 -24.92
C PRO A 70 5.76 -0.72 -24.91
N THR A 71 6.87 -0.26 -24.35
CA THR A 71 7.19 1.16 -24.15
C THR A 71 7.23 1.96 -25.46
N GLU A 72 7.69 1.34 -26.55
CA GLU A 72 7.76 1.93 -27.89
C GLU A 72 6.37 2.35 -28.40
N VAL A 73 5.37 1.49 -28.20
CA VAL A 73 3.98 1.77 -28.59
C VAL A 73 3.40 2.92 -27.77
N VAL A 74 3.76 3.02 -26.49
CA VAL A 74 3.31 4.08 -25.57
C VAL A 74 3.90 5.44 -25.96
N SER A 75 5.18 5.48 -26.35
CA SER A 75 5.86 6.72 -26.75
C SER A 75 5.36 7.26 -28.09
N GLU A 76 5.06 6.38 -29.05
CA GLU A 76 4.49 6.75 -30.35
C GLU A 76 3.11 7.40 -30.23
N ILE A 77 2.20 6.81 -29.45
CA ILE A 77 0.88 7.42 -29.18
C ILE A 77 1.06 8.76 -28.48
N SER A 78 2.00 8.85 -27.54
CA SER A 78 2.26 10.09 -26.81
C SER A 78 2.71 11.22 -27.75
N ARG A 79 3.62 10.95 -28.68
CA ARG A 79 4.11 11.90 -29.70
C ARG A 79 3.06 12.25 -30.76
N ALA A 80 2.21 11.29 -31.15
CA ALA A 80 1.21 11.50 -32.21
C ALA A 80 0.08 12.48 -31.84
N GLY A 81 -0.14 12.77 -30.56
CA GLY A 81 -1.13 13.78 -30.14
C GLY A 81 -0.56 15.12 -29.73
N THR A 82 0.70 15.41 -30.10
CA THR A 82 1.30 16.75 -29.99
C THR A 82 1.17 17.58 -31.27
N GLU A 83 0.63 17.04 -32.36
CA GLU A 83 0.29 17.79 -33.58
C GLU A 83 -1.24 17.97 -33.73
N PRO A 84 -1.69 19.07 -34.37
CA PRO A 84 -2.40 20.25 -33.81
C PRO A 84 -3.60 19.98 -32.87
N PRO A 85 -4.16 21.01 -32.19
CA PRO A 85 -4.87 20.86 -30.93
C PRO A 85 -6.31 20.36 -31.11
N SER A 86 -6.49 19.06 -31.35
CA SER A 86 -7.79 18.39 -31.13
C SER A 86 -7.73 16.86 -31.16
N THR A 87 -6.57 16.26 -31.43
CA THR A 87 -6.53 14.81 -31.63
C THR A 87 -6.50 14.06 -30.29
N SER A 88 -7.69 13.65 -29.79
CA SER A 88 -7.85 12.76 -28.64
C SER A 88 -6.91 11.55 -28.72
N PRO A 89 -6.35 11.05 -27.59
CA PRO A 89 -5.49 9.85 -27.57
C PRO A 89 -6.11 8.64 -28.27
N ARG A 90 -7.44 8.52 -28.25
CA ARG A 90 -8.19 7.48 -28.98
C ARG A 90 -8.20 7.68 -30.49
N VAL A 91 -8.14 8.92 -30.96
CA VAL A 91 -8.02 9.24 -32.39
C VAL A 91 -6.58 8.97 -32.86
N ALA A 92 -5.59 9.26 -32.02
CA ALA A 92 -4.19 8.91 -32.28
C ALA A 92 -3.97 7.39 -32.32
N ALA A 93 -4.50 6.64 -31.34
CA ALA A 93 -4.42 5.18 -31.32
C ALA A 93 -5.06 4.54 -32.56
N ARG A 94 -6.19 5.08 -33.05
CA ARG A 94 -6.84 4.61 -34.29
C ARG A 94 -6.03 4.89 -35.55
N ARG A 95 -5.33 6.01 -35.64
CA ARG A 95 -4.46 6.32 -36.80
C ARG A 95 -3.23 5.41 -36.88
N LEU A 96 -2.82 4.86 -35.75
CA LEU A 96 -1.69 3.94 -35.62
C LEU A 96 -2.12 2.46 -35.58
N ASP A 97 -3.41 2.17 -35.79
CA ASP A 97 -3.99 0.82 -35.69
C ASP A 97 -3.75 0.12 -34.33
N LEU A 98 -3.78 0.88 -33.23
CA LEU A 98 -3.51 0.38 -31.88
C LEU A 98 -4.79 0.13 -31.06
N PRO A 99 -4.82 -0.89 -30.18
CA PRO A 99 -5.98 -1.18 -29.35
C PRO A 99 -6.23 -0.07 -28.33
N ASN A 100 -7.50 0.27 -28.06
CA ASN A 100 -7.86 1.33 -27.09
C ASN A 100 -7.23 1.17 -25.69
N SER A 101 -6.84 -0.03 -25.28
CA SER A 101 -6.12 -0.27 -24.02
C SER A 101 -4.73 0.37 -23.93
N THR A 102 -4.17 0.88 -25.04
CA THR A 102 -2.90 1.61 -25.07
C THR A 102 -3.06 3.11 -24.77
N CYS A 103 -4.30 3.62 -24.74
CA CYS A 103 -4.57 5.04 -24.50
C CYS A 103 -4.23 5.45 -23.05
N ASP A 104 -4.64 4.66 -22.04
CA ASP A 104 -4.41 5.01 -20.63
C ASP A 104 -2.89 5.04 -20.28
N PRO A 105 -2.06 4.08 -20.74
CA PRO A 105 -0.60 4.18 -20.59
C PRO A 105 0.00 5.42 -21.26
N ALA A 106 -0.45 5.77 -22.47
CA ALA A 106 0.07 6.91 -23.23
C ALA A 106 -0.33 8.25 -22.59
N GLU A 107 -1.56 8.39 -22.10
CA GLU A 107 -1.99 9.57 -21.34
C GLU A 107 -1.18 9.74 -20.05
N LYS A 108 -0.85 8.64 -19.37
CA LYS A 108 0.01 8.66 -18.18
C LYS A 108 1.44 9.09 -18.51
N ALA A 109 2.00 8.63 -19.63
CA ALA A 109 3.31 9.05 -20.12
C ALA A 109 3.35 10.54 -20.51
N ARG A 110 2.32 11.05 -21.20
CA ARG A 110 2.20 12.49 -21.50
C ARG A 110 2.18 13.35 -20.24
N ARG A 111 1.42 12.94 -19.21
CA ARG A 111 1.34 13.66 -17.93
C ARG A 111 2.70 13.74 -17.22
N GLY A 112 3.50 12.68 -17.29
CA GLY A 112 4.85 12.66 -16.75
C GLY A 112 5.84 13.55 -17.53
N SER A 113 5.74 13.58 -18.86
CA SER A 113 6.65 14.39 -19.70
C SER A 113 6.40 15.91 -19.58
N LEU A 114 5.13 16.33 -19.43
CA LEU A 114 4.77 17.72 -19.14
C LEU A 114 5.31 18.22 -17.80
N GLN A 115 5.40 17.34 -16.78
CA GLN A 115 6.01 17.66 -15.48
C GLN A 115 7.54 17.85 -15.58
N TYR A 116 8.21 17.15 -16.50
CA TYR A 116 9.66 17.25 -16.69
C TYR A 116 10.07 18.53 -17.43
N LEU A 117 9.33 18.93 -18.46
CA LEU A 117 9.59 20.17 -19.21
C LEU A 117 9.28 21.44 -18.42
N SER A 118 8.31 21.41 -17.51
CA SER A 118 8.08 22.51 -16.56
C SER A 118 9.21 22.70 -15.54
N ALA A 119 10.08 21.70 -15.36
CA ALA A 119 11.15 21.73 -14.37
C ALA A 119 12.47 22.38 -14.88
N GLN A 120 12.63 22.57 -16.20
CA GLN A 120 13.89 23.09 -16.78
C GLN A 120 13.85 24.56 -17.20
N GLY A 121 12.75 25.28 -16.95
CA GLY A 121 12.55 26.65 -17.41
C GLY A 121 12.08 27.61 -16.32
N ARG A 122 12.79 27.72 -15.19
CA ARG A 122 12.77 28.89 -14.29
C ARG A 122 14.09 28.98 -13.54
N GLY A 123 14.76 30.12 -13.68
CA GLY A 123 16.06 30.41 -13.09
C GLY A 123 16.02 30.56 -11.57
N MET A 124 17.23 30.72 -11.01
CA MET A 124 17.50 31.08 -9.63
C MET A 124 16.62 32.26 -9.19
N GLU A 125 15.72 32.01 -8.24
CA GLU A 125 15.32 32.91 -7.16
C GLU A 125 14.45 32.12 -6.18
N GLY A 126 14.90 32.00 -4.92
CA GLY A 126 14.10 31.56 -3.78
C GLY A 126 13.75 30.08 -3.70
N THR A 127 14.58 29.29 -3.02
CA THR A 127 14.10 28.05 -2.38
C THR A 127 13.21 28.46 -1.20
N GLU A 128 11.90 28.60 -1.43
CA GLU A 128 10.96 28.67 -0.32
C GLU A 128 10.84 27.26 0.27
N VAL A 129 11.64 27.04 1.31
CA VAL A 129 11.40 25.99 2.29
C VAL A 129 9.98 26.20 2.79
N ILE A 130 9.08 25.23 2.58
CA ILE A 130 7.79 25.25 3.27
C ILE A 130 8.12 24.93 4.73
N GLU A 131 8.50 25.96 5.48
CA GLU A 131 8.49 25.89 6.94
C GLU A 131 7.03 25.68 7.33
N VAL A 132 6.71 24.47 7.79
CA VAL A 132 5.43 24.23 8.45
C VAL A 132 5.44 25.11 9.67
N ASP A 133 4.71 26.22 9.64
CA ASP A 133 4.61 27.15 10.76
C ASP A 133 4.11 26.37 11.99
N ARG A 134 5.04 26.06 12.89
CA ARG A 134 4.81 25.29 14.12
C ARG A 134 3.93 26.08 15.09
N SER A 135 3.79 27.38 14.87
CA SER A 135 3.10 28.33 15.72
C SER A 135 1.62 27.96 15.85
N GLY A 136 1.25 27.42 17.00
CA GLY A 136 -0.13 27.09 17.35
C GLY A 136 -0.60 25.67 16.99
N LEU A 137 0.29 24.79 16.52
CA LEU A 137 -0.03 23.36 16.38
C LEU A 137 0.34 22.55 17.63
N VAL A 138 1.37 22.99 18.35
CA VAL A 138 1.89 22.34 19.56
C VAL A 138 1.49 23.18 20.77
N SER A 139 0.87 22.54 21.75
CA SER A 139 0.53 23.12 23.06
C SER A 139 1.78 23.21 23.95
N GLU A 140 1.67 23.91 25.08
CA GLU A 140 2.76 24.02 26.07
C GLU A 140 3.25 22.66 26.58
N ASP A 141 2.35 21.68 26.65
CA ASP A 141 2.66 20.29 27.05
C ASP A 141 3.31 19.46 25.92
N GLY A 142 3.65 20.07 24.78
CA GLY A 142 4.21 19.36 23.63
C GLY A 142 3.17 18.55 22.85
N LYS A 143 1.88 18.68 23.16
CA LYS A 143 0.79 17.92 22.52
C LYS A 143 0.14 18.66 21.36
N ASN A 144 -0.59 17.96 20.50
CA ASN A 144 -1.37 18.60 19.44
C ASN A 144 -2.46 19.53 20.00
N ALA A 145 -2.36 20.82 19.76
CA ALA A 145 -3.34 21.81 20.20
C ALA A 145 -4.64 21.78 19.38
N LYS A 146 -4.55 21.31 18.13
CA LYS A 146 -5.65 21.26 17.16
C LYS A 146 -6.10 19.82 16.87
N THR A 147 -7.30 19.70 16.34
CA THR A 147 -7.84 18.42 15.85
C THR A 147 -7.09 18.02 14.59
N VAL A 148 -6.69 16.76 14.48
CA VAL A 148 -6.01 16.24 13.29
C VAL A 148 -7.02 15.59 12.36
N LEU A 149 -7.08 16.05 11.11
CA LEU A 149 -8.06 15.64 10.12
C LEU A 149 -7.39 15.06 8.87
N CYS A 150 -8.07 14.15 8.19
CA CYS A 150 -7.64 13.68 6.88
C CYS A 150 -7.73 14.82 5.85
N GLN A 151 -6.62 15.11 5.16
CA GLN A 151 -6.59 16.20 4.18
C GLN A 151 -7.48 15.99 2.93
N ARG A 152 -7.97 14.76 2.71
CA ARG A 152 -8.77 14.39 1.52
C ARG A 152 -10.27 14.47 1.76
N CYS A 153 -10.75 14.00 2.92
CA CYS A 153 -12.18 13.91 3.22
C CYS A 153 -12.61 14.60 4.53
N GLY A 154 -11.67 15.13 5.32
CA GLY A 154 -11.97 15.77 6.61
C GLY A 154 -12.27 14.79 7.76
N SER A 155 -12.14 13.48 7.54
CA SER A 155 -12.28 12.46 8.61
C SER A 155 -11.41 12.82 9.82
N LYS A 156 -12.00 12.78 11.02
CA LYS A 156 -11.27 13.06 12.26
C LYS A 156 -10.32 11.91 12.59
N VAL A 157 -9.02 12.19 12.68
CA VAL A 157 -7.98 11.21 12.99
C VAL A 157 -7.62 11.26 14.48
N LEU A 158 -7.42 12.45 15.06
CA LEU A 158 -7.11 12.65 16.47
C LEU A 158 -7.83 13.87 17.03
N CYS A 159 -8.27 13.77 18.29
CA CYS A 159 -8.70 14.92 19.08
C CYS A 159 -7.51 15.76 19.58
N PRO A 160 -7.70 17.04 19.94
CA PRO A 160 -6.68 17.84 20.62
C PRO A 160 -6.16 17.14 21.90
N GLY A 161 -4.86 17.26 22.17
CA GLY A 161 -4.21 16.75 23.38
C GLY A 161 -3.91 15.25 23.41
N MET A 162 -4.15 14.54 22.30
CA MET A 162 -4.05 13.08 22.20
C MET A 162 -2.72 12.57 21.64
N ALA A 163 -1.87 13.45 21.11
CA ALA A 163 -0.59 13.08 20.52
C ALA A 163 0.51 14.09 20.91
N LEU A 164 1.74 13.60 21.04
CA LEU A 164 2.93 14.41 21.29
C LEU A 164 3.64 14.75 19.99
N PHE A 165 4.18 15.95 19.88
CA PHE A 165 5.04 16.29 18.76
C PHE A 165 6.34 15.48 18.83
N ALA A 166 6.76 14.89 17.71
CA ALA A 166 7.98 14.12 17.61
C ALA A 166 8.67 14.39 16.27
N GLU A 167 9.94 14.75 16.34
CA GLU A 167 10.84 14.82 15.19
C GLU A 167 11.50 13.45 15.00
N LYS A 168 11.14 12.75 13.93
CA LYS A 168 11.73 11.46 13.55
C LYS A 168 11.70 11.31 12.05
N GLU A 169 12.85 11.08 11.44
CA GLU A 169 12.94 10.83 10.00
C GLU A 169 12.31 9.49 9.65
N LEU A 170 11.17 9.52 8.98
CA LEU A 170 10.42 8.34 8.53
C LEU A 170 10.12 8.45 7.04
N PHE A 171 10.39 7.38 6.31
CA PHE A 171 10.02 7.29 4.91
C PHE A 171 8.56 6.88 4.77
N LEU A 172 7.74 7.75 4.17
CA LEU A 172 6.35 7.44 3.83
C LEU A 172 6.19 7.39 2.30
N PRO A 173 5.71 6.25 1.74
CA PRO A 173 5.30 6.19 0.34
C PRO A 173 4.34 7.31 -0.05
N ALA A 174 4.32 7.67 -1.33
CA ALA A 174 3.41 8.68 -1.86
C ALA A 174 1.95 8.32 -1.53
N MET A 175 1.13 9.34 -1.21
CA MET A 175 -0.28 9.10 -0.89
C MET A 175 -1.02 8.48 -2.07
N MET A 176 -1.63 7.34 -1.82
CA MET A 176 -2.35 6.55 -2.80
C MET A 176 -3.58 5.91 -2.16
N LYS A 177 -4.58 5.56 -2.97
CA LYS A 177 -5.72 4.78 -2.46
C LYS A 177 -5.24 3.38 -2.14
N LYS A 178 -5.76 2.75 -1.08
CA LYS A 178 -5.44 1.36 -0.67
C LYS A 178 -5.49 0.30 -1.80
N ARG A 179 -6.21 0.58 -2.92
CA ARG A 179 -6.29 -0.30 -4.10
C ARG A 179 -5.07 -0.25 -5.02
N SER A 180 -4.23 0.78 -4.93
CA SER A 180 -2.89 0.82 -5.52
C SER A 180 -1.92 0.23 -4.48
N THR A 181 -1.76 -1.09 -4.50
CA THR A 181 -0.85 -1.77 -3.57
C THR A 181 0.60 -1.59 -4.06
N PRO A 182 1.56 -1.19 -3.20
CA PRO A 182 2.99 -1.15 -3.53
C PRO A 182 3.63 -2.56 -3.54
N GLY A 183 2.84 -3.59 -3.85
CA GLY A 183 3.28 -4.99 -3.93
C GLY A 183 3.23 -5.55 -5.36
N SER A 184 3.04 -4.69 -6.37
CA SER A 184 2.94 -5.07 -7.78
C SER A 184 3.92 -4.31 -8.68
N LEU A 185 5.04 -3.87 -8.13
CA LEU A 185 6.19 -3.40 -8.88
C LEU A 185 7.41 -4.05 -8.24
N GLY A 186 8.26 -4.69 -9.06
CA GLY A 186 9.57 -5.17 -8.63
C GLY A 186 10.40 -4.02 -8.05
N GLU A 187 11.55 -4.36 -7.45
CA GLU A 187 12.55 -3.48 -6.84
C GLU A 187 12.97 -2.29 -7.72
N GLY A 188 12.08 -1.30 -7.86
CA GLY A 188 12.24 -0.09 -8.65
C GLY A 188 11.50 1.02 -7.92
N SER A 189 12.26 1.76 -7.11
CA SER A 189 11.90 2.96 -6.36
C SER A 189 10.41 3.14 -6.03
N VAL A 190 10.01 2.71 -4.83
CA VAL A 190 8.74 3.21 -4.25
C VAL A 190 8.87 4.73 -4.11
N SER A 191 8.15 5.48 -4.94
CA SER A 191 8.12 6.94 -4.83
C SER A 191 7.45 7.29 -3.49
N GLY A 192 8.15 8.10 -2.70
CA GLY A 192 7.76 8.54 -1.37
C GLY A 192 8.68 9.65 -0.92
N GLU A 193 8.46 10.12 0.29
CA GLU A 193 9.17 11.25 0.87
C GLU A 193 9.61 10.94 2.29
N GLN A 194 10.74 11.51 2.68
CA GLN A 194 11.22 11.48 4.06
C GLN A 194 10.59 12.64 4.81
N LEU A 195 9.76 12.31 5.79
CA LEU A 195 9.09 13.29 6.64
C LEU A 195 9.79 13.28 8.00
N LYS A 196 9.84 14.43 8.65
CA LYS A 196 10.50 14.59 9.96
C LYS A 196 9.49 14.85 11.06
N ASP A 197 8.48 15.66 10.77
CA ASP A 197 7.55 16.16 11.76
C ASP A 197 6.32 15.24 11.88
N HIS A 198 6.13 14.67 13.06
CA HIS A 198 5.07 13.70 13.33
C HIS A 198 4.35 13.99 14.64
N TRP A 199 3.10 13.52 14.70
CA TRP A 199 2.38 13.27 15.93
C TRP A 199 2.65 11.83 16.38
N LEU A 200 3.31 11.69 17.52
CA LEU A 200 3.48 10.43 18.22
C LEU A 200 2.26 10.16 19.10
N VAL A 201 1.62 9.03 18.85
CA VAL A 201 0.51 8.50 19.63
C VAL A 201 0.99 7.21 20.28
N ASP A 202 0.69 7.05 21.57
CA ASP A 202 1.16 5.95 22.40
C ASP A 202 0.19 4.75 22.46
N ASP A 203 -1.08 4.99 22.14
CA ASP A 203 -2.14 3.99 22.14
C ASP A 203 -2.99 4.06 20.86
N MET A 204 -3.30 2.90 20.29
CA MET A 204 -4.18 2.80 19.12
C MET A 204 -5.61 3.27 19.41
N TYR A 205 -6.05 3.22 20.67
CA TYR A 205 -7.38 3.66 21.08
C TYR A 205 -7.51 5.18 21.19
N ALA A 206 -6.40 5.92 21.11
CA ALA A 206 -6.42 7.39 21.07
C ALA A 206 -6.84 7.95 19.70
N PHE A 207 -6.85 7.11 18.65
CA PHE A 207 -7.32 7.48 17.33
C PHE A 207 -8.84 7.44 17.23
N GLU A 208 -9.41 8.43 16.54
CA GLU A 208 -10.85 8.51 16.27
C GLU A 208 -11.22 7.65 15.05
N ASN A 209 -10.71 7.98 13.86
CA ASN A 209 -11.02 7.27 12.62
C ASN A 209 -9.73 6.99 11.80
N VAL A 210 -9.00 5.94 12.19
CA VAL A 210 -7.79 5.49 11.50
C VAL A 210 -7.91 4.04 11.05
N GLY A 211 -7.33 3.73 9.88
CA GLY A 211 -7.17 2.38 9.37
C GLY A 211 -5.71 1.98 9.31
N PHE A 212 -5.44 0.67 9.33
CA PHE A 212 -4.10 0.11 9.16
C PHE A 212 -4.01 -0.67 7.85
N THR A 213 -2.87 -0.56 7.16
CA THR A 213 -2.59 -1.42 6.01
C THR A 213 -2.22 -2.84 6.45
N LYS A 214 -2.06 -3.72 5.46
CA LYS A 214 -1.33 -4.97 5.67
C LYS A 214 0.13 -4.67 6.00
N ASP A 215 0.75 -5.63 6.67
CA ASP A 215 2.15 -5.56 7.07
C ASP A 215 3.04 -5.59 5.83
N VAL A 216 3.97 -4.65 5.77
CA VAL A 216 5.03 -4.60 4.76
C VAL A 216 6.35 -4.73 5.51
N GLY A 217 6.87 -5.96 5.60
CA GLY A 217 7.95 -6.28 6.51
C GLY A 217 7.49 -6.11 7.96
N ASN A 218 8.18 -5.26 8.72
CA ASN A 218 7.87 -4.97 10.12
C ASN A 218 7.08 -3.67 10.34
N VAL A 219 6.50 -3.12 9.27
CA VAL A 219 5.84 -1.82 9.26
C VAL A 219 4.37 -1.97 8.89
N LYS A 220 3.51 -1.30 9.64
CA LYS A 220 2.13 -0.98 9.24
C LYS A 220 2.04 0.49 8.91
N TYR A 221 1.37 0.81 7.81
CA TYR A 221 1.04 2.18 7.49
C TYR A 221 -0.35 2.53 8.00
N LEU A 222 -0.51 3.77 8.45
CA LEU A 222 -1.79 4.34 8.84
C LEU A 222 -2.44 4.97 7.60
N ILE A 223 -3.73 4.75 7.42
CA ILE A 223 -4.56 5.29 6.35
C ILE A 223 -5.80 5.93 6.96
N CYS A 224 -6.46 6.82 6.22
CA CYS A 224 -7.77 7.31 6.61
C CYS A 224 -8.81 6.16 6.61
N ALA A 225 -9.62 6.04 7.66
CA ALA A 225 -10.64 5.01 7.75
C ALA A 225 -11.77 5.20 6.73
N ASP A 226 -12.15 6.46 6.46
CA ASP A 226 -13.30 6.78 5.60
C ASP A 226 -12.98 6.68 4.11
N CYS A 227 -11.91 7.34 3.65
CA CYS A 227 -11.56 7.41 2.23
C CYS A 227 -10.50 6.40 1.79
N GLU A 228 -9.91 5.65 2.74
CA GLU A 228 -8.82 4.69 2.51
C GLU A 228 -7.61 5.25 1.74
N VAL A 229 -7.41 6.57 1.79
CA VAL A 229 -6.22 7.23 1.23
C VAL A 229 -5.14 7.31 2.31
N GLY A 230 -3.91 6.95 1.93
CA GLY A 230 -2.72 7.13 2.76
C GLY A 230 -1.48 6.68 1.99
N PRO A 231 -0.32 6.55 2.64
CA PRO A 231 -0.13 6.57 4.08
C PRO A 231 -0.20 7.98 4.66
N ILE A 232 -0.96 8.14 5.74
CA ILE A 232 -0.94 9.35 6.60
C ILE A 232 -0.01 9.19 7.80
N GLY A 233 0.43 7.95 8.07
CA GLY A 233 1.30 7.65 9.20
C GLY A 233 1.98 6.29 9.08
N TRP A 234 2.77 5.97 10.10
CA TRP A 234 3.69 4.85 10.15
C TRP A 234 3.70 4.22 11.55
N HIS A 235 3.84 2.90 11.62
CA HIS A 235 3.94 2.14 12.85
C HIS A 235 4.89 0.95 12.69
N CYS A 236 5.81 0.79 13.64
CA CYS A 236 6.67 -0.39 13.75
C CYS A 236 5.98 -1.47 14.58
N LEU A 237 5.97 -2.71 14.12
CA LEU A 237 5.41 -3.82 14.90
C LEU A 237 6.26 -4.21 16.11
N ASP A 238 7.56 -3.87 16.12
CA ASP A 238 8.42 -4.05 17.30
C ASP A 238 7.99 -3.10 18.44
N ASP A 239 7.61 -1.87 18.08
CA ASP A 239 7.20 -0.82 19.02
C ASP A 239 5.67 -0.69 19.07
N LYS A 240 5.03 -1.58 19.82
CA LYS A 240 3.56 -1.64 19.94
C LYS A 240 2.87 -0.37 20.42
N LYS A 241 3.63 0.57 21.01
CA LYS A 241 3.15 1.83 21.59
C LYS A 241 3.63 3.06 20.82
N SER A 242 4.12 2.91 19.59
CA SER A 242 4.64 4.05 18.84
C SER A 242 3.95 4.13 17.49
N PHE A 243 3.01 5.06 17.37
CA PHE A 243 2.29 5.35 16.13
C PHE A 243 2.59 6.78 15.71
N TYR A 244 3.09 6.98 14.50
CA TYR A 244 3.49 8.28 13.99
C TYR A 244 2.53 8.74 12.90
N VAL A 245 1.93 9.92 13.04
CA VAL A 245 1.11 10.57 12.00
C VAL A 245 1.88 11.76 11.44
N ALA A 246 2.16 11.77 10.14
CA ALA A 246 2.95 12.82 9.52
C ALA A 246 2.16 14.12 9.39
N LEU A 247 2.73 15.24 9.85
CA LEU A 247 2.06 16.55 9.82
C LEU A 247 1.72 16.99 8.40
N GLU A 248 2.62 16.76 7.44
CA GLU A 248 2.43 17.12 6.02
C GLU A 248 1.31 16.33 5.31
N ARG A 249 0.84 15.23 5.91
CA ARG A 249 -0.15 14.32 5.30
C ARG A 249 -1.56 14.51 5.84
N VAL A 250 -1.75 15.44 6.78
CA VAL A 250 -2.99 15.71 7.51
C VAL A 250 -3.27 17.22 7.55
N LYS A 251 -4.50 17.58 7.93
CA LYS A 251 -4.90 18.97 8.20
C LYS A 251 -5.12 19.16 9.70
N HIS A 252 -5.02 20.40 10.16
CA HIS A 252 -5.23 20.75 11.56
C HIS A 252 -6.29 21.85 11.66
N GLU A 253 -7.30 21.62 12.49
CA GLU A 253 -8.42 22.54 12.74
C GLU A 253 -8.66 22.71 14.24
#